data_AF-A0A8S0WPZ8-F1
#
_entry.id   AF-A0A8S0WPZ8-F1
#
_cell.length_a   1.000
_cell.length_b   1.000
_cell.length_c   1.000
_cell.angle_alpha   90.00
_cell.angle_beta   90.00
_cell.angle_gamma   90.00
#
_symmetry.space_group_name_H-M   'P 1'
#
loop_
_entity.id
_entity.type
_entity.pdbx_description
1 polymer ?
#
loop_
_entity_poly.entity_id
_entity_poly.type
_entity_poly.pdbx_seq_one_letter_code
_entity_poly.pdbx_strand_id
1 'polypeptide(L)'
;MSSTLSDPLLPLIACGLSPAYAQQVVSCADANYSAILSEPDYYMEEYWGDSLSEEYNYPSDASALRAALVELGFQPALIDKDYMPYIKSLSPASLSHRNSPNYGKMILEGRFRRLKSGQLELLDAASDPETPSTEFDSANPTAPALSSDEAKALYPLHCAIGTTKDPSITQLIRVAYNIDAGSIRKRDDSGLTPVHVAAASWNVHALRVLLALDPSGIAEDLKDAGNRDAMTPLEALRFVMRATRESSETLLGAWDGHSDRELLCEYLVKKAMGLPLGLGEETEEEYLKKRKFGCTCGACTGGWLSRRMKFRLSAQADIQYDMLHMDIYLFKSNLPVTAVELLHVALDYIPPTVRRQIHKTFYIGFYTIFLLAEALALDARAVQFYMGKGGRVEYALDVTMDIAKKESVLGDGSFKETFDRNEAEGEEGEERRNIGLGELVCGPYMDSDEDEDGMDVDDWD
;
A
#
# COMPACT_ATOMS: atom_id res chain seq x y z
N MET A 1 -40.64 -57.09 -17.36
CA MET A 1 -39.54 -56.32 -16.75
C MET A 1 -39.40 -55.04 -17.56
N SER A 2 -39.94 -53.93 -17.06
CA SER A 2 -39.98 -52.64 -17.74
C SER A 2 -38.73 -51.85 -17.34
N SER A 3 -37.89 -51.50 -18.30
CA SER A 3 -36.72 -50.65 -18.11
C SER A 3 -37.16 -49.19 -18.10
N THR A 4 -37.01 -48.53 -16.95
CA THR A 4 -37.20 -47.09 -16.78
C THR A 4 -36.04 -46.34 -17.42
N LEU A 5 -36.31 -45.61 -18.52
CA LEU A 5 -35.42 -44.57 -19.05
C LEU A 5 -35.34 -43.42 -18.02
N SER A 6 -34.14 -43.13 -17.55
CA SER A 6 -33.84 -42.06 -16.61
C SER A 6 -33.93 -40.69 -17.30
N ASP A 7 -34.73 -39.79 -16.72
CA ASP A 7 -34.96 -38.43 -17.20
C ASP A 7 -33.66 -37.59 -17.11
N PRO A 8 -33.15 -37.02 -18.23
CA PRO A 8 -31.91 -36.25 -18.26
C PRO A 8 -31.95 -34.95 -17.44
N LEU A 9 -33.12 -34.52 -16.96
CA LEU A 9 -33.26 -33.30 -16.16
C LEU A 9 -32.95 -33.49 -14.67
N LEU A 10 -32.95 -34.74 -14.17
CA LEU A 10 -32.79 -35.07 -12.75
C LEU A 10 -31.46 -34.59 -12.12
N PRO A 11 -30.29 -34.74 -12.78
CA PRO A 11 -29.02 -34.26 -12.22
C PRO A 11 -28.95 -32.72 -12.13
N LEU A 12 -29.56 -32.01 -13.09
CA LEU A 12 -29.53 -30.54 -13.15
C LEU A 12 -30.47 -29.91 -12.12
N ILE A 13 -31.64 -30.52 -11.89
CA ILE A 13 -32.58 -30.10 -10.86
C ILE A 13 -32.02 -30.41 -9.45
N ALA A 14 -31.27 -31.51 -9.29
CA ALA A 14 -30.57 -31.82 -8.03
C ALA A 14 -29.49 -30.79 -7.66
N CYS A 15 -29.00 -30.00 -8.62
CA CYS A 15 -28.11 -28.86 -8.41
C CYS A 15 -28.85 -27.53 -8.13
N GLY A 16 -30.17 -27.56 -7.90
CA GLY A 16 -30.95 -26.39 -7.52
C GLY A 16 -31.43 -25.52 -8.68
N LEU A 17 -31.29 -25.97 -9.93
CA LEU A 17 -31.82 -25.25 -11.10
C LEU A 17 -33.32 -25.45 -11.22
N SER A 18 -34.04 -24.39 -11.59
CA SER A 18 -35.48 -24.50 -11.85
C SER A 18 -35.71 -25.40 -13.08
N PRO A 19 -36.78 -26.22 -13.10
CA PRO A 19 -37.04 -27.14 -14.20
C PRO A 19 -37.14 -26.45 -15.56
N ALA A 20 -37.70 -25.24 -15.62
CA ALA A 20 -37.79 -24.45 -16.84
C ALA A 20 -36.40 -24.05 -17.40
N TYR A 21 -35.44 -23.75 -16.51
CA TYR A 21 -34.09 -23.38 -16.90
C TYR A 21 -33.25 -24.59 -17.30
N ALA A 22 -33.39 -25.71 -16.58
CA ALA A 22 -32.74 -26.97 -16.94
C ALA A 22 -33.17 -27.45 -18.35
N GLN A 23 -34.44 -27.26 -18.70
CA GLN A 23 -34.98 -27.64 -20.00
C GLN A 23 -34.49 -26.72 -21.14
N GLN A 24 -34.28 -25.44 -20.85
CA GLN A 24 -33.68 -24.49 -21.79
C GLN A 24 -32.21 -24.84 -22.10
N VAL A 25 -31.44 -25.23 -21.07
CA VAL A 25 -30.03 -25.65 -21.22
C VAL A 25 -29.89 -26.90 -22.09
N VAL A 26 -30.77 -27.89 -21.92
CA VAL A 26 -30.78 -29.10 -22.76
C VAL A 26 -31.13 -28.75 -24.22
N SER A 27 -32.10 -27.86 -24.45
CA SER A 27 -32.49 -27.45 -25.81
C SER A 27 -31.39 -26.69 -26.56
N CYS A 28 -30.55 -25.92 -25.86
CA CYS A 28 -29.42 -25.21 -26.44
C CYS A 28 -28.24 -26.14 -26.76
N ALA A 29 -28.07 -27.23 -26.01
CA ALA A 29 -27.03 -28.23 -26.26
C ALA A 29 -27.29 -29.03 -27.55
N ASP A 30 -28.53 -29.43 -27.81
CA ASP A 30 -28.91 -30.16 -29.04
C ASP A 30 -28.80 -29.27 -30.30
N ALA A 31 -29.08 -27.97 -30.18
CA ALA A 31 -28.93 -27.01 -31.27
C ALA A 31 -27.46 -26.79 -31.67
N ASN A 32 -26.54 -26.78 -30.70
CA ASN A 32 -25.11 -26.59 -30.95
C ASN A 32 -24.40 -27.87 -31.44
N TYR A 33 -24.89 -29.05 -31.08
CA TYR A 33 -24.28 -30.31 -31.51
C TYR A 33 -24.45 -30.57 -33.02
N SER A 34 -25.50 -30.02 -33.62
CA SER A 34 -25.79 -30.17 -35.06
C SER A 34 -24.97 -29.22 -35.95
N ALA A 35 -24.43 -28.13 -35.40
CA ALA A 35 -23.61 -27.15 -36.13
C ALA A 35 -22.11 -27.52 -36.20
N ILE A 36 -21.65 -28.48 -35.40
CA ILE A 36 -20.23 -28.82 -35.24
C ILE A 36 -19.75 -29.90 -36.23
N LEU A 37 -20.66 -30.59 -36.94
CA LEU A 37 -20.31 -31.70 -37.83
C LEU A 37 -20.22 -31.34 -39.33
N SER A 38 -20.24 -30.05 -39.71
CA SER A 38 -20.31 -29.66 -41.12
C SER A 38 -19.33 -28.57 -41.55
N GLU A 39 -18.03 -28.69 -41.30
CA GLU A 39 -17.00 -28.03 -42.13
C GLU A 39 -15.58 -28.60 -41.88
N PRO A 40 -14.81 -28.97 -42.93
CA PRO A 40 -13.44 -29.44 -42.79
C PRO A 40 -12.38 -28.34 -43.08
N ASP A 41 -11.31 -28.37 -42.27
CA ASP A 41 -9.95 -27.86 -42.46
C ASP A 41 -9.73 -26.62 -43.35
N TYR A 42 -9.43 -25.47 -42.73
CA TYR A 42 -8.74 -24.35 -43.40
C TYR A 42 -7.72 -23.65 -42.48
N TYR A 43 -6.55 -23.38 -43.04
CA TYR A 43 -5.32 -22.87 -42.43
C TYR A 43 -5.46 -21.49 -41.77
N MET A 44 -4.86 -21.31 -40.58
CA MET A 44 -4.73 -20.02 -39.86
C MET A 44 -3.29 -19.86 -39.35
N GLU A 45 -2.33 -19.54 -40.22
CA GLU A 45 -0.96 -19.18 -39.80
C GLU A 45 -0.46 -17.81 -40.31
N GLU A 46 -1.23 -17.01 -41.05
CA GLU A 46 -0.72 -15.72 -41.60
C GLU A 46 -1.50 -14.45 -41.22
N TYR A 47 -2.41 -14.48 -40.24
CA TYR A 47 -3.27 -13.32 -39.92
C TYR A 47 -3.04 -12.71 -38.53
N TRP A 48 -1.80 -12.33 -38.19
CA TRP A 48 -1.53 -11.52 -36.98
C TRP A 48 -0.54 -10.37 -37.21
N GLY A 49 -0.22 -10.03 -38.46
CA GLY A 49 0.70 -8.93 -38.79
C GLY A 49 0.04 -7.55 -39.00
N ASP A 50 -1.20 -7.49 -39.50
CA ASP A 50 -1.77 -6.25 -40.05
C ASP A 50 -3.13 -5.81 -39.45
N SER A 51 -3.62 -6.45 -38.38
CA SER A 51 -4.98 -6.19 -37.84
C SER A 51 -5.01 -5.60 -36.42
N LEU A 52 -4.11 -4.65 -36.12
CA LEU A 52 -4.15 -3.85 -34.88
C LEU A 52 -4.67 -2.41 -35.10
N SER A 53 -5.51 -2.18 -36.10
CA SER A 53 -6.16 -0.88 -36.34
C SER A 53 -7.69 -0.88 -36.29
N GLU A 54 -8.34 -2.00 -35.93
CA GLU A 54 -9.78 -1.97 -35.63
C GLU A 54 -10.00 -1.53 -34.18
N GLU A 55 -10.59 -0.35 -34.02
CA GLU A 55 -11.09 0.19 -32.74
C GLU A 55 -12.03 -0.82 -32.07
N TYR A 56 -11.52 -1.59 -31.12
CA TYR A 56 -12.38 -2.34 -30.20
C TYR A 56 -13.11 -1.35 -29.29
N ASN A 57 -14.43 -1.34 -29.39
CA ASN A 57 -15.30 -0.46 -28.61
C ASN A 57 -15.40 -1.00 -27.17
N TYR A 58 -14.54 -0.50 -26.28
CA TYR A 58 -14.47 -0.94 -24.88
C TYR A 58 -15.66 -0.42 -24.06
N PRO A 59 -16.16 -1.19 -23.07
CA PRO A 59 -17.23 -0.74 -22.20
C PRO A 59 -16.72 0.38 -21.28
N SER A 60 -17.07 1.63 -21.60
CA SER A 60 -16.74 2.83 -20.81
C SER A 60 -17.70 3.08 -19.62
N ASP A 61 -18.64 2.16 -19.37
CA ASP A 61 -19.69 2.32 -18.36
C ASP A 61 -19.58 1.22 -17.28
N ALA A 62 -19.59 1.65 -16.02
CA ALA A 62 -19.62 0.80 -14.83
C ALA A 62 -20.76 -0.25 -14.85
N SER A 63 -21.86 0.02 -15.54
CA SER A 63 -22.95 -0.95 -15.73
C SER A 63 -22.53 -2.15 -16.60
N ALA A 64 -21.73 -1.92 -17.64
CA ALA A 64 -21.26 -2.97 -18.54
C ALA A 64 -20.18 -3.83 -17.87
N LEU A 65 -19.29 -3.21 -17.09
CA LEU A 65 -18.32 -3.94 -16.27
C LEU A 65 -19.00 -4.78 -15.18
N ARG A 66 -20.02 -4.25 -14.52
CA ARG A 66 -20.84 -5.01 -13.56
C ARG A 66 -21.48 -6.23 -14.23
N ALA A 67 -22.06 -6.05 -15.42
CA ALA A 67 -22.65 -7.16 -16.18
C ALA A 67 -21.61 -8.23 -16.52
N ALA A 68 -20.42 -7.82 -16.97
CA ALA A 68 -19.31 -8.75 -17.26
C ALA A 68 -18.87 -9.53 -16.01
N LEU A 69 -18.76 -8.88 -14.85
CA LEU A 69 -18.41 -9.56 -13.59
C LEU A 69 -19.49 -10.57 -13.15
N VAL A 70 -20.77 -10.24 -13.34
CA VAL A 70 -21.87 -11.18 -13.08
C VAL A 70 -21.82 -12.37 -14.05
N GLU A 71 -21.52 -12.14 -15.33
CA GLU A 71 -21.35 -13.21 -16.34
C GLU A 71 -20.13 -14.10 -16.07
N LEU A 72 -19.13 -13.58 -15.36
CA LEU A 72 -17.98 -14.34 -14.86
C LEU A 72 -18.29 -15.14 -13.58
N GLY A 73 -19.53 -15.10 -13.09
CA GLY A 73 -19.98 -15.86 -11.94
C GLY A 73 -19.71 -15.20 -10.58
N PHE A 74 -19.28 -13.93 -10.57
CA PHE A 74 -19.18 -13.18 -9.31
C PHE A 74 -20.58 -12.88 -8.77
N GLN A 75 -20.76 -13.04 -7.46
CA GLN A 75 -22.05 -12.78 -6.83
C GLN A 75 -22.40 -11.29 -6.93
N PRO A 76 -23.58 -10.92 -7.47
CA PRO A 76 -23.99 -9.51 -7.60
C PRO A 76 -23.87 -8.71 -6.30
N ALA A 77 -24.19 -9.33 -5.17
CA ALA A 77 -24.09 -8.71 -3.84
C ALA A 77 -22.64 -8.37 -3.45
N LEU A 78 -21.66 -9.18 -3.85
CA LEU A 78 -20.24 -8.94 -3.61
C LEU A 78 -19.73 -7.82 -4.53
N ILE A 79 -20.12 -7.85 -5.81
CA ILE A 79 -19.79 -6.81 -6.80
C ILE A 79 -20.29 -5.45 -6.31
N ASP A 80 -21.56 -5.37 -5.93
CA ASP A 80 -22.20 -4.11 -5.52
C ASP A 80 -21.63 -3.53 -4.22
N LYS A 81 -21.26 -4.40 -3.28
CA LYS A 81 -20.75 -4.00 -1.97
C LYS A 81 -19.27 -3.64 -1.99
N ASP A 82 -18.45 -4.47 -2.64
CA ASP A 82 -17.00 -4.43 -2.47
C ASP A 82 -16.27 -3.86 -3.70
N TYR A 83 -16.85 -3.92 -4.90
CA TYR A 83 -16.19 -3.53 -6.16
C TYR A 83 -16.79 -2.27 -6.82
N MET A 84 -18.11 -2.08 -6.76
CA MET A 84 -18.76 -0.91 -7.39
C MET A 84 -18.35 0.45 -6.80
N PRO A 85 -18.06 0.61 -5.49
CA PRO A 85 -17.51 1.87 -4.98
C PRO A 85 -16.16 2.25 -5.61
N TYR A 86 -15.35 1.25 -5.96
CA TYR A 86 -14.04 1.43 -6.61
C TYR A 86 -14.19 1.76 -8.09
N ILE A 87 -14.99 0.96 -8.82
CA ILE A 87 -15.26 1.15 -10.26
C ILE A 87 -15.82 2.56 -10.53
N LYS A 88 -16.72 3.05 -9.68
CA LYS A 88 -17.31 4.39 -9.80
C LYS A 88 -16.36 5.53 -9.44
N SER A 89 -15.21 5.22 -8.82
CA SER A 89 -14.19 6.21 -8.43
C SER A 89 -13.09 6.41 -9.47
N LEU A 90 -13.04 5.58 -10.52
CA LEU A 90 -12.07 5.67 -11.61
C LEU A 90 -12.49 6.79 -12.59
N SER A 91 -11.54 7.68 -12.92
CA SER A 91 -11.74 8.76 -13.89
C SER A 91 -11.66 8.23 -15.33
N PRO A 92 -12.50 8.72 -16.27
CA PRO A 92 -12.42 8.36 -17.69
C PRO A 92 -11.04 8.65 -18.33
N ALA A 93 -10.28 9.61 -17.80
CA ALA A 93 -8.95 9.98 -18.32
C ALA A 93 -7.90 8.87 -18.08
N SER A 94 -8.01 8.14 -16.98
CA SER A 94 -7.12 7.02 -16.63
C SER A 94 -7.20 5.84 -17.60
N LEU A 95 -8.30 5.75 -18.37
CA LEU A 95 -8.58 4.64 -19.29
C LEU A 95 -8.03 4.90 -20.72
N SER A 96 -7.64 6.14 -21.07
CA SER A 96 -7.28 6.51 -22.46
C SER A 96 -5.76 6.50 -22.76
N HIS A 97 -4.91 6.73 -21.76
CA HIS A 97 -3.46 6.93 -21.97
C HIS A 97 -2.65 5.62 -22.14
N ARG A 98 -3.22 4.46 -21.77
CA ARG A 98 -2.50 3.19 -21.65
C ARG A 98 -2.59 2.24 -22.86
N ASN A 99 -3.36 2.61 -23.89
CA ASN A 99 -3.45 1.86 -25.15
C ASN A 99 -2.30 2.19 -26.13
N SER A 100 -1.19 2.76 -25.66
CA SER A 100 -0.04 3.14 -26.51
C SER A 100 0.89 1.94 -26.72
N PRO A 101 1.23 1.57 -27.98
CA PRO A 101 2.13 0.44 -28.28
C PRO A 101 3.58 0.61 -27.75
N ASN A 102 3.91 1.74 -27.13
CA ASN A 102 5.24 2.03 -26.59
C ASN A 102 5.40 1.70 -25.08
N TYR A 103 4.32 1.36 -24.37
CA TYR A 103 4.36 1.18 -22.91
C TYR A 103 5.27 0.01 -22.48
N GLY A 104 5.20 -1.14 -23.16
CA GLY A 104 6.08 -2.29 -22.88
C GLY A 104 7.54 -2.11 -23.33
N LYS A 105 7.82 -1.15 -24.22
CA LYS A 105 9.18 -0.86 -24.70
C LYS A 105 9.95 0.06 -23.75
N MET A 106 9.26 0.99 -23.08
CA MET A 106 9.86 1.90 -22.10
C MET A 106 10.48 1.19 -20.89
N ILE A 107 9.86 0.11 -20.41
CA ILE A 107 10.34 -0.64 -19.23
C ILE A 107 11.67 -1.37 -19.50
N LEU A 108 11.95 -1.72 -20.76
CA LEU A 108 13.13 -2.51 -21.14
C LEU A 108 14.38 -1.66 -21.46
N GLU A 109 14.21 -0.43 -21.95
CA GLU A 109 15.32 0.40 -22.44
C GLU A 109 16.06 1.19 -21.32
N GLY A 110 15.51 1.30 -20.11
CA GLY A 110 16.11 2.03 -18.99
C GLY A 110 17.33 1.38 -18.30
N ARG A 111 17.80 0.20 -18.74
CA ARG A 111 18.79 -0.62 -17.99
C ARG A 111 20.27 -0.54 -18.41
N PHE A 112 20.66 0.27 -19.40
CA PHE A 112 22.08 0.31 -19.82
C PHE A 112 22.59 1.71 -20.19
N ARG A 113 23.04 2.48 -19.18
CA ARG A 113 24.12 3.48 -19.34
C ARG A 113 24.84 3.67 -17.99
N ARG A 114 26.16 3.47 -17.99
CA ARG A 114 27.07 3.72 -16.86
C ARG A 114 28.14 4.73 -17.33
N LEU A 115 28.28 5.82 -16.58
CA LEU A 115 29.12 6.99 -16.83
C LEU A 115 30.61 6.75 -16.53
N LYS A 116 31.47 7.62 -17.06
CA LYS A 116 32.89 7.77 -16.68
C LYS A 116 33.12 9.15 -16.02
N SER A 117 33.45 9.10 -14.74
CA SER A 117 34.43 9.88 -13.94
C SER A 117 34.68 11.39 -14.18
N GLY A 118 34.58 12.15 -13.09
CA GLY A 118 35.36 13.36 -12.80
C GLY A 118 35.35 13.69 -11.30
N GLN A 119 36.50 14.07 -10.72
CA GLN A 119 36.74 14.36 -9.31
C GLN A 119 37.10 15.86 -9.19
N LEU A 120 36.49 16.62 -8.26
CA LEU A 120 36.77 18.05 -8.05
C LEU A 120 37.09 18.36 -6.57
N GLU A 121 38.09 19.22 -6.36
CA GLU A 121 38.45 19.85 -5.07
C GLU A 121 37.64 21.14 -4.82
N LEU A 122 37.40 21.42 -3.53
CA LEU A 122 36.48 22.41 -2.93
C LEU A 122 36.77 23.90 -3.23
N LEU A 123 35.69 24.70 -3.26
CA LEU A 123 35.71 26.16 -3.03
C LEU A 123 34.69 26.61 -1.97
N ASP A 124 34.92 27.81 -1.46
CA ASP A 124 34.74 28.27 -0.08
C ASP A 124 33.38 28.93 0.25
N ALA A 125 32.94 28.75 1.50
CA ALA A 125 31.55 28.87 1.99
C ALA A 125 31.04 30.29 2.31
N ALA A 126 31.60 31.34 1.72
CA ALA A 126 31.45 32.71 2.26
C ALA A 126 30.36 33.60 1.63
N SER A 127 29.38 33.07 0.90
CA SER A 127 28.51 33.92 0.06
C SER A 127 27.01 33.62 0.12
N ASP A 128 26.43 33.40 1.31
CA ASP A 128 24.97 33.27 1.47
C ASP A 128 24.41 34.41 2.37
N PRO A 129 23.42 35.21 1.91
CA PRO A 129 22.85 36.31 2.69
C PRO A 129 22.00 35.85 3.89
N GLU A 130 22.20 36.56 5.02
CA GLU A 130 21.70 36.24 6.36
C GLU A 130 20.18 36.00 6.46
N THR A 131 19.83 34.87 7.06
CA THR A 131 18.48 34.52 7.54
C THR A 131 18.20 35.27 8.86
N PRO A 132 16.99 35.79 9.09
CA PRO A 132 16.69 36.58 10.29
C PRO A 132 16.79 35.71 11.55
N SER A 133 17.72 36.06 12.43
CA SER A 133 18.01 35.36 13.68
C SER A 133 16.83 35.49 14.65
N THR A 134 16.08 34.40 14.84
CA THR A 134 15.44 34.16 16.13
C THR A 134 16.56 33.81 17.11
N GLU A 135 16.99 34.78 17.92
CA GLU A 135 17.90 34.56 19.05
C GLU A 135 17.19 33.62 20.04
N PHE A 136 17.30 32.32 19.78
CA PHE A 136 17.12 31.31 20.79
C PHE A 136 18.41 31.35 21.62
N ASP A 137 18.30 31.61 22.92
CA ASP A 137 19.34 31.35 23.92
C ASP A 137 19.62 29.83 23.90
N SER A 138 20.28 29.37 22.85
CA SER A 138 20.75 28.01 22.74
C SER A 138 21.79 27.85 23.82
N ALA A 139 21.35 27.23 24.92
CA ALA A 139 22.20 26.87 26.03
C ALA A 139 23.51 26.32 25.47
N ASN A 140 24.60 27.02 25.79
CA ASN A 140 25.95 26.77 25.36
C ASN A 140 26.16 25.27 25.02
N PRO A 141 26.36 24.88 23.74
CA PRO A 141 26.44 23.47 23.32
C PRO A 141 27.62 22.71 23.96
N THR A 142 28.49 23.41 24.70
CA THR A 142 29.56 22.85 25.52
C THR A 142 29.20 22.59 26.99
N ALA A 143 27.96 22.86 27.43
CA ALA A 143 27.52 22.51 28.78
C ALA A 143 27.54 20.97 28.95
N PRO A 144 28.21 20.44 29.99
CA PRO A 144 28.28 19.00 30.21
C PRO A 144 26.88 18.43 30.43
N ALA A 145 26.57 17.31 29.78
CA ALA A 145 25.30 16.60 29.97
C ALA A 145 25.16 16.19 31.45
N LEU A 146 23.98 16.45 32.04
CA LEU A 146 23.69 16.02 33.40
C LEU A 146 23.77 14.49 33.51
N SER A 147 24.36 13.99 34.59
CA SER A 147 24.29 12.56 34.90
C SER A 147 22.85 12.14 35.21
N SER A 148 22.55 10.85 35.10
CA SER A 148 21.20 10.33 35.39
C SER A 148 20.73 10.66 36.82
N ASP A 149 21.64 10.67 37.79
CA ASP A 149 21.31 10.95 39.18
C ASP A 149 21.09 12.45 39.44
N GLU A 150 21.86 13.31 38.76
CA GLU A 150 21.62 14.77 38.77
C GLU A 150 20.29 15.12 38.12
N ALA A 151 19.96 14.52 36.97
CA ALA A 151 18.69 14.72 36.29
C ALA A 151 17.50 14.29 37.19
N LYS A 152 17.60 13.15 37.88
CA LYS A 152 16.58 12.70 38.84
C LYS A 152 16.43 13.66 40.03
N ALA A 153 17.53 14.23 40.51
CA ALA A 153 17.50 15.18 41.62
C ALA A 153 16.86 16.51 41.22
N LEU A 154 17.11 17.01 40.00
CA LEU A 154 16.63 18.30 39.52
C LEU A 154 15.22 18.25 38.92
N TYR A 155 14.87 17.14 38.28
CA TYR A 155 13.62 16.93 37.54
C TYR A 155 12.95 15.59 37.92
N PRO A 156 12.62 15.38 39.22
CA PRO A 156 12.08 14.11 39.70
C PRO A 156 10.77 13.72 39.02
N LEU A 157 9.95 14.71 38.62
CA LEU A 157 8.69 14.48 37.91
C LEU A 157 8.90 13.93 36.50
N HIS A 158 9.82 14.52 35.72
CA HIS A 158 10.18 14.05 34.38
C HIS A 158 10.69 12.61 34.43
N CYS A 159 11.62 12.32 35.34
CA CYS A 159 12.16 10.97 35.50
C CYS A 159 11.07 9.97 35.92
N ALA A 160 10.17 10.34 36.84
CA ALA A 160 9.06 9.48 37.24
C ALA A 160 8.11 9.18 36.07
N ILE A 161 7.74 10.18 35.26
CA ILE A 161 6.90 10.00 34.07
C ILE A 161 7.58 9.10 33.02
N GLY A 162 8.88 9.31 32.81
CA GLY A 162 9.67 8.52 31.87
C GLY A 162 9.78 7.05 32.25
N THR A 163 9.80 6.74 33.56
CA THR A 163 10.08 5.38 34.07
C THR A 163 8.85 4.62 34.57
N THR A 164 7.91 5.27 35.25
CA THR A 164 6.74 4.62 35.87
C THR A 164 5.55 4.58 34.90
N LYS A 165 5.24 3.39 34.36
CA LYS A 165 4.19 3.19 33.34
C LYS A 165 2.84 2.71 33.89
N ASP A 166 2.74 2.47 35.19
CA ASP A 166 1.52 2.00 35.84
C ASP A 166 0.69 3.16 36.43
N PRO A 167 -0.57 2.92 36.85
CA PRO A 167 -1.44 3.98 37.36
C PRO A 167 -0.93 4.76 38.58
N SER A 168 0.06 4.25 39.33
CA SER A 168 0.60 4.95 40.50
C SER A 168 1.22 6.31 40.18
N ILE A 169 1.70 6.51 38.94
CA ILE A 169 2.24 7.80 38.47
C ILE A 169 1.23 8.95 38.62
N THR A 170 -0.07 8.63 38.56
CA THR A 170 -1.14 9.64 38.67
C THR A 170 -1.14 10.33 40.04
N GLN A 171 -0.89 9.57 41.12
CA GLN A 171 -0.84 10.13 42.46
C GLN A 171 0.42 10.96 42.65
N LEU A 172 1.56 10.53 42.10
CA LEU A 172 2.82 11.27 42.16
C LEU A 172 2.69 12.63 41.47
N ILE A 173 2.11 12.68 40.26
CA ILE A 173 1.89 13.93 39.53
C ILE A 173 0.96 14.87 40.32
N ARG A 174 -0.12 14.35 40.92
CA ARG A 174 -1.04 15.16 41.75
C ARG A 174 -0.34 15.74 42.99
N VAL A 175 0.51 14.95 43.65
CA VAL A 175 1.26 15.42 44.82
C VAL A 175 2.24 16.51 44.42
N ALA A 176 2.98 16.33 43.31
CA ALA A 176 3.89 17.34 42.78
C ALA A 176 3.15 18.64 42.45
N TYR A 177 2.01 18.54 41.75
CA TYR A 177 1.16 19.68 41.40
C TYR A 177 0.61 20.43 42.63
N ASN A 178 0.21 19.70 43.67
CA ASN A 178 -0.29 20.31 44.91
C ASN A 178 0.80 21.04 45.71
N ILE A 179 2.07 20.61 45.57
CA ILE A 179 3.22 21.29 46.19
C ILE A 179 3.58 22.54 45.38
N ASP A 180 3.62 22.39 44.05
CA ASP A 180 3.93 23.45 43.11
C ASP A 180 3.12 23.24 41.81
N ALA A 181 2.15 24.12 41.56
CA ALA A 181 1.32 24.03 40.36
C ALA A 181 2.14 24.24 39.08
N GLY A 182 3.27 24.98 39.14
CA GLY A 182 4.18 25.17 38.03
C GLY A 182 5.00 23.92 37.68
N SER A 183 5.05 22.92 38.58
CA SER A 183 5.87 21.72 38.39
C SER A 183 5.49 20.92 37.14
N ILE A 184 4.21 20.91 36.76
CA ILE A 184 3.71 20.16 35.58
C ILE A 184 4.03 20.84 34.24
N ARG A 185 4.54 22.09 34.28
CA ARG A 185 4.94 22.88 33.09
C ARG A 185 6.44 23.21 33.08
N LYS A 186 7.16 22.84 34.14
CA LYS A 186 8.60 23.10 34.28
C LYS A 186 9.38 22.38 33.18
N ARG A 187 10.25 23.08 32.46
CA ARG A 187 11.15 22.46 31.48
C ARG A 187 12.34 21.79 32.17
N ASP A 188 12.81 20.67 31.61
CA ASP A 188 14.09 20.08 32.00
C ASP A 188 15.27 20.80 31.32
N ASP A 189 16.48 20.26 31.47
CA ASP A 189 17.71 20.79 30.87
C ASP A 189 17.72 20.74 29.32
N SER A 190 16.87 19.89 28.75
CA SER A 190 16.65 19.75 27.30
C SER A 190 15.50 20.64 26.82
N GLY A 191 14.85 21.37 27.71
CA GLY A 191 13.69 22.21 27.39
C GLY A 191 12.37 21.43 27.31
N LEU A 192 12.35 20.14 27.68
CA LEU A 192 11.15 19.30 27.61
C LEU A 192 10.27 19.55 28.84
N THR A 193 8.98 19.75 28.60
CA THR A 193 7.98 19.79 29.67
C THR A 193 7.53 18.36 30.04
N PRO A 194 6.88 18.16 31.21
CA PRO A 194 6.33 16.86 31.59
C PRO A 194 5.39 16.24 30.55
N VAL A 195 4.67 17.05 29.77
CA VAL A 195 3.80 16.55 28.69
C VAL A 195 4.60 16.01 27.49
N HIS A 196 5.77 16.59 27.18
CA HIS A 196 6.70 16.03 26.17
C HIS A 196 7.15 14.63 26.60
N VAL A 197 7.65 14.51 27.84
CA VAL A 197 8.14 13.24 28.38
C VAL A 197 7.03 12.19 28.45
N ALA A 198 5.81 12.59 28.86
CA ALA A 198 4.66 11.68 28.90
C ALA A 198 4.28 11.16 27.50
N ALA A 199 4.29 12.03 26.49
CA ALA A 199 4.00 11.67 25.11
C ALA A 199 5.08 10.75 24.52
N ALA A 200 6.36 11.18 24.53
CA ALA A 200 7.48 10.44 23.97
C ALA A 200 7.71 9.07 24.62
N SER A 201 7.33 8.91 25.90
CA SER A 201 7.48 7.67 26.65
C SER A 201 6.19 6.84 26.74
N TRP A 202 5.19 7.18 25.93
CA TRP A 202 3.89 6.50 25.80
C TRP A 202 3.15 6.28 27.14
N ASN A 203 3.27 7.26 28.04
CA ASN A 203 2.69 7.18 29.38
C ASN A 203 1.26 7.77 29.39
N VAL A 204 0.30 6.94 28.98
CA VAL A 204 -1.14 7.29 28.93
C VAL A 204 -1.64 7.81 30.27
N HIS A 205 -1.23 7.19 31.38
CA HIS A 205 -1.68 7.58 32.72
C HIS A 205 -1.20 8.98 33.09
N ALA A 206 0.07 9.29 32.79
CA ALA A 206 0.62 10.63 32.98
C ALA A 206 -0.07 11.67 32.10
N LEU A 207 -0.27 11.39 30.80
CA LEU A 207 -0.95 12.31 29.89
C LEU A 207 -2.37 12.66 30.35
N ARG A 208 -3.16 11.65 30.73
CA ARG A 208 -4.55 11.87 31.20
C ARG A 208 -4.60 12.75 32.44
N VAL A 209 -3.69 12.55 33.40
CA VAL A 209 -3.70 13.37 34.63
C VAL A 209 -3.17 14.77 34.39
N LEU A 210 -2.13 14.96 33.55
CA LEU A 210 -1.63 16.28 33.19
C LEU A 210 -2.72 17.11 32.50
N LEU A 211 -3.37 16.54 31.48
CA LEU A 211 -4.48 17.19 30.76
C LEU A 211 -5.68 17.52 31.65
N ALA A 212 -5.88 16.78 32.75
CA ALA A 212 -6.98 17.01 33.68
C ALA A 212 -6.67 18.06 34.75
N LEU A 213 -5.40 18.26 35.12
CA LEU A 213 -4.99 19.19 36.17
C LEU A 213 -4.98 20.64 35.69
N ASP A 214 -4.45 20.88 34.49
CA ASP A 214 -4.42 22.21 33.86
C ASP A 214 -4.68 22.10 32.35
N PRO A 215 -5.95 21.91 31.92
CA PRO A 215 -6.27 21.73 30.50
C PRO A 215 -5.80 22.90 29.63
N SER A 216 -5.88 24.13 30.15
CA SER A 216 -5.49 25.34 29.41
C SER A 216 -3.99 25.47 29.30
N GLY A 217 -3.25 25.34 30.40
CA GLY A 217 -1.79 25.48 30.38
C GLY A 217 -1.12 24.36 29.60
N ILE A 218 -1.60 23.12 29.77
CA ILE A 218 -1.06 21.98 29.01
C ILE A 218 -1.39 22.10 27.52
N ALA A 219 -2.55 22.64 27.13
CA ALA A 219 -2.84 22.88 25.72
C ALA A 219 -1.86 23.85 25.04
N GLU A 220 -1.30 24.81 25.78
CA GLU A 220 -0.22 25.67 25.28
C GLU A 220 1.11 24.91 25.20
N ASP A 221 1.43 24.09 26.21
CA ASP A 221 2.64 23.25 26.19
C ASP A 221 2.60 22.18 25.07
N LEU A 222 1.41 21.81 24.57
CA LEU A 222 1.25 20.91 23.42
C LEU A 222 1.63 21.55 22.08
N LYS A 223 1.68 22.89 22.01
CA LYS A 223 2.10 23.64 20.83
C LYS A 223 3.54 24.14 20.95
N ASP A 224 4.13 23.97 22.13
CA ASP A 224 5.45 24.45 22.47
C ASP A 224 6.52 23.53 21.87
N ALA A 225 7.34 24.10 20.98
CA ALA A 225 8.51 23.45 20.39
C ALA A 225 9.82 24.01 20.97
N GLY A 226 9.79 24.71 22.10
CA GLY A 226 10.97 25.37 22.68
C GLY A 226 11.96 24.44 23.39
N ASN A 227 12.11 23.20 22.96
CA ASN A 227 13.14 22.29 23.42
C ASN A 227 14.31 22.22 22.43
N ARG A 228 15.40 21.55 22.82
CA ARG A 228 16.62 21.43 22.00
C ARG A 228 16.38 20.83 20.62
N ASP A 229 15.37 19.97 20.47
CA ASP A 229 15.04 19.30 19.22
C ASP A 229 14.01 20.06 18.38
N ALA A 230 13.53 21.22 18.85
CA ALA A 230 12.48 22.01 18.20
C ALA A 230 11.19 21.21 17.91
N MET A 231 10.83 20.23 18.75
CA MET A 231 9.68 19.36 18.54
C MET A 231 8.54 19.66 19.52
N THR A 232 7.31 19.74 19.05
CA THR A 232 6.13 19.65 19.92
C THR A 232 6.00 18.25 20.56
N PRO A 233 5.19 18.08 21.63
CA PRO A 233 4.93 16.76 22.21
C PRO A 233 4.36 15.73 21.20
N LEU A 234 3.54 16.18 20.24
CA LEU A 234 2.99 15.31 19.20
C LEU A 234 4.08 14.85 18.22
N GLU A 235 5.00 15.72 17.86
CA GLU A 235 6.14 15.40 16.98
C GLU A 235 7.12 14.46 17.67
N ALA A 236 7.48 14.73 18.93
CA ALA A 236 8.33 13.85 19.72
C ALA A 236 7.71 12.44 19.86
N LEU A 237 6.41 12.34 20.13
CA LEU A 237 5.69 11.06 20.14
C LEU A 237 5.80 10.33 18.80
N ARG A 238 5.53 11.03 17.69
CA ARG A 238 5.56 10.44 16.34
C ARG A 238 6.96 10.02 15.92
N PHE A 239 7.98 10.78 16.31
CA PHE A 239 9.37 10.44 16.11
C PHE A 239 9.69 9.09 16.78
N VAL A 240 9.36 8.93 18.07
CA VAL A 240 9.60 7.68 18.79
C VAL A 240 8.77 6.51 18.23
N MET A 241 7.52 6.75 17.83
CA MET A 241 6.69 5.74 17.16
C MET A 241 7.31 5.24 15.85
N ARG A 242 7.89 6.15 15.05
CA ARG A 242 8.58 5.81 13.80
C ARG A 242 9.87 5.06 14.06
N ALA A 243 10.72 5.57 14.96
CA ALA A 243 11.99 4.93 15.32
C ALA A 243 11.77 3.51 15.87
N THR A 244 10.71 3.29 16.65
CA THR A 244 10.34 1.96 17.17
C THR A 244 9.93 1.00 16.06
N ARG A 245 9.13 1.49 15.11
CA ARG A 245 8.73 0.72 13.93
C ARG A 245 9.96 0.33 13.11
N GLU A 246 10.80 1.29 12.74
CA GLU A 246 12.03 1.05 11.96
C GLU A 246 12.92 0.05 12.68
N SER A 247 13.12 0.21 13.99
CA SER A 247 13.90 -0.74 14.80
C SER A 247 13.30 -2.15 14.80
N SER A 248 11.97 -2.29 14.85
CA SER A 248 11.30 -3.59 14.81
C SER A 248 11.43 -4.26 13.44
N GLU A 249 11.18 -3.49 12.36
CA GLU A 249 11.33 -3.96 10.99
C GLU A 249 12.79 -4.41 10.72
N THR A 250 13.78 -3.62 11.14
CA THR A 250 15.20 -3.94 10.94
C THR A 250 15.71 -5.07 11.83
N LEU A 251 15.42 -5.07 13.13
CA LEU A 251 16.04 -6.01 14.08
C LEU A 251 15.28 -7.33 14.20
N LEU A 252 13.95 -7.30 14.05
CA LEU A 252 13.08 -8.48 14.23
C LEU A 252 12.53 -9.00 12.90
N GLY A 253 12.69 -8.24 11.80
CA GLY A 253 12.13 -8.58 10.48
C GLY A 253 10.60 -8.51 10.42
N ALA A 254 9.96 -8.01 11.48
CA ALA A 254 8.51 -7.93 11.60
C ALA A 254 8.11 -6.79 12.53
N TRP A 255 6.98 -6.16 12.22
CA TRP A 255 6.34 -5.14 13.04
C TRP A 255 4.84 -5.41 13.17
N ASP A 256 4.39 -5.69 14.39
CA ASP A 256 3.01 -6.06 14.72
C ASP A 256 2.05 -4.86 14.84
N GLY A 257 2.51 -3.68 14.42
CA GLY A 257 1.79 -2.42 14.57
C GLY A 257 2.14 -1.67 15.86
N HIS A 258 1.63 -0.44 15.97
CA HIS A 258 1.76 0.40 17.14
C HIS A 258 1.11 -0.23 18.37
N SER A 259 1.71 -0.06 19.55
CA SER A 259 1.04 -0.47 20.78
C SER A 259 -0.21 0.39 21.05
N ASP A 260 -1.18 -0.16 21.78
CA ASP A 260 -2.40 0.57 22.12
C ASP A 260 -2.08 1.82 22.96
N ARG A 261 -0.98 1.79 23.74
CA ARG A 261 -0.50 2.92 24.53
C ARG A 261 0.00 4.07 23.65
N GLU A 262 0.81 3.77 22.63
CA GLU A 262 1.29 4.77 21.66
C GLU A 262 0.14 5.52 20.99
N LEU A 263 -0.81 4.76 20.44
CA LEU A 263 -1.95 5.32 19.72
C LEU A 263 -2.90 6.08 20.65
N LEU A 264 -3.07 5.62 21.90
CA LEU A 264 -3.87 6.34 22.88
C LEU A 264 -3.21 7.64 23.31
N CYS A 265 -1.88 7.68 23.46
CA CYS A 265 -1.15 8.93 23.65
C CYS A 265 -1.37 9.89 22.47
N GLU A 266 -1.27 9.39 21.23
CA GLU A 266 -1.47 10.22 20.03
C GLU A 266 -2.90 10.77 19.97
N TYR A 267 -3.90 9.93 20.26
CA TYR A 267 -5.30 10.33 20.34
C TYR A 267 -5.51 11.44 21.38
N LEU A 268 -5.00 11.26 22.60
CA LEU A 268 -5.16 12.23 23.69
C LEU A 268 -4.52 13.58 23.36
N VAL A 269 -3.30 13.55 22.80
CA VAL A 269 -2.58 14.76 22.39
C VAL A 269 -3.33 15.48 21.26
N LYS A 270 -3.70 14.77 20.19
CA LYS A 270 -4.48 15.37 19.08
C LYS A 270 -5.81 15.95 19.56
N LYS A 271 -6.53 15.23 20.40
CA LYS A 271 -7.80 15.67 20.96
C LYS A 271 -7.63 16.96 21.77
N ALA A 272 -6.61 17.03 22.62
CA ALA A 272 -6.31 18.21 23.41
C ALA A 272 -5.87 19.41 22.56
N MET A 273 -5.18 19.16 21.43
CA MET A 273 -4.82 20.19 20.45
C MET A 273 -5.99 20.63 19.55
N GLY A 274 -7.15 19.96 19.62
CA GLY A 274 -8.27 20.21 18.69
C GLY A 274 -7.99 19.76 17.25
N LEU A 275 -7.03 18.84 17.05
CA LEU A 275 -6.70 18.31 15.74
C LEU A 275 -7.76 17.29 15.29
N PRO A 276 -8.04 17.19 13.97
CA PRO A 276 -9.00 16.22 13.46
C PRO A 276 -8.56 14.79 13.78
N LEU A 277 -9.45 14.03 14.42
CA LEU A 277 -9.22 12.63 14.77
C LEU A 277 -9.67 11.67 13.66
N GLY A 278 -10.42 12.14 12.67
CA GLY A 278 -10.93 11.34 11.56
C GLY A 278 -12.18 11.96 10.93
N LEU A 279 -12.89 11.18 10.11
CA LEU A 279 -14.19 11.55 9.56
C LEU A 279 -15.27 11.32 10.63
N GLY A 280 -15.42 12.26 11.57
CA GLY A 280 -16.44 12.24 12.63
C GLY A 280 -15.89 12.12 14.06
N GLU A 281 -16.79 11.96 15.02
CA GLU A 281 -16.46 11.72 16.43
C GLU A 281 -16.04 10.25 16.62
N GLU A 282 -14.77 9.95 16.35
CA GLU A 282 -14.21 8.61 16.57
C GLU A 282 -14.02 8.34 18.07
N THR A 283 -14.43 7.15 18.54
CA THR A 283 -14.10 6.71 19.90
C THR A 283 -12.62 6.33 20.02
N GLU A 284 -12.12 6.20 21.26
CA GLU A 284 -10.75 5.74 21.50
C GLU A 284 -10.51 4.38 20.84
N GLU A 285 -11.43 3.42 21.02
CA GLU A 285 -11.31 2.06 20.49
C GLU A 285 -11.31 2.05 18.95
N GLU A 286 -12.14 2.88 18.33
CA GLU A 286 -12.16 3.03 16.88
C GLU A 286 -10.86 3.64 16.36
N TYR A 287 -10.33 4.66 17.04
CA TYR A 287 -9.06 5.28 16.69
C TYR A 287 -7.91 4.26 16.72
N LEU A 288 -7.82 3.45 17.79
CA LEU A 288 -6.81 2.40 17.95
C LEU A 288 -6.91 1.37 16.81
N LYS A 289 -8.12 0.86 16.54
CA LYS A 289 -8.35 -0.17 15.52
C LYS A 289 -7.97 0.32 14.11
N LYS A 290 -8.30 1.56 13.77
CA LYS A 290 -8.01 2.13 12.44
C LYS A 290 -6.52 2.42 12.22
N ARG A 291 -5.77 2.71 13.29
CA ARG A 291 -4.37 3.20 13.21
C ARG A 291 -3.32 2.20 13.69
N LYS A 292 -3.72 0.97 14.02
CA LYS A 292 -2.82 -0.10 14.47
C LYS A 292 -1.55 -0.22 13.62
N PHE A 293 -1.67 -0.13 12.30
CA PHE A 293 -0.54 -0.29 11.37
C PHE A 293 -0.09 1.03 10.72
N GLY A 294 -0.37 2.17 11.36
CA GLY A 294 0.15 3.47 10.94
C GLY A 294 -0.53 4.09 9.70
N CYS A 295 -1.74 3.66 9.29
CA CYS A 295 -2.45 4.41 8.25
C CYS A 295 -2.95 5.74 8.79
N THR A 296 -2.53 6.84 8.16
CA THR A 296 -2.99 8.20 8.47
C THR A 296 -4.31 8.54 7.79
N CYS A 297 -4.69 7.76 6.78
CA CYS A 297 -5.82 7.95 5.88
C CYS A 297 -7.22 7.83 6.54
N GLY A 298 -7.34 7.19 7.71
CA GLY A 298 -8.62 6.89 8.38
C GLY A 298 -9.55 5.89 7.67
N ALA A 299 -9.36 5.62 6.39
CA ALA A 299 -10.22 4.75 5.58
C ALA A 299 -9.74 3.29 5.47
N CYS A 300 -8.56 2.97 5.98
CA CYS A 300 -7.93 1.66 5.73
C CYS A 300 -8.13 0.70 6.88
N THR A 301 -8.66 -0.47 6.57
CA THR A 301 -8.76 -1.59 7.51
C THR A 301 -7.36 -2.16 7.76
N GLY A 302 -6.74 -1.75 8.86
CA GLY A 302 -5.43 -2.27 9.27
C GLY A 302 -4.28 -1.96 8.30
N GLY A 303 -4.34 -0.85 7.57
CA GLY A 303 -3.27 -0.44 6.63
C GLY A 303 -3.26 -1.14 5.27
N TRP A 304 -3.96 -2.28 5.13
CA TRP A 304 -4.02 -3.10 3.91
C TRP A 304 -4.67 -2.42 2.70
N LEU A 305 -5.47 -1.38 2.92
CA LEU A 305 -6.11 -0.62 1.84
C LEU A 305 -5.55 0.80 1.69
N SER A 306 -4.38 1.08 2.30
CA SER A 306 -3.72 2.38 2.15
C SER A 306 -3.47 2.67 0.68
N ARG A 307 -3.50 3.94 0.26
CA ARG A 307 -3.17 4.32 -1.14
C ARG A 307 -1.85 3.67 -1.59
N ARG A 308 -0.87 3.62 -0.69
CA ARG A 308 0.42 2.94 -0.91
C ARG A 308 0.29 1.43 -1.09
N MET A 309 -0.48 0.74 -0.25
CA MET A 309 -0.69 -0.70 -0.41
C MET A 309 -1.51 -1.02 -1.66
N LYS A 310 -2.51 -0.20 -1.98
CA LYS A 310 -3.28 -0.31 -3.24
C LYS A 310 -2.37 -0.16 -4.45
N PHE A 311 -1.52 0.86 -4.48
CA PHE A 311 -0.53 1.05 -5.55
C PHE A 311 0.37 -0.16 -5.70
N ARG A 312 0.89 -0.70 -4.58
CA ARG A 312 1.72 -1.90 -4.59
C ARG A 312 1.01 -3.12 -5.14
N LEU A 313 -0.22 -3.37 -4.69
CA LEU A 313 -1.02 -4.48 -5.18
C LEU A 313 -1.31 -4.33 -6.69
N SER A 314 -1.55 -3.10 -7.16
CA SER A 314 -1.74 -2.80 -8.59
C SER A 314 -0.47 -3.07 -9.38
N ALA A 315 0.64 -2.42 -9.03
CA ALA A 315 1.93 -2.59 -9.69
C ALA A 315 2.38 -4.06 -9.68
N GLN A 316 2.16 -4.77 -8.58
CA GLN A 316 2.48 -6.19 -8.50
C GLN A 316 1.59 -7.04 -9.43
N ALA A 317 0.30 -6.73 -9.53
CA ALA A 317 -0.58 -7.40 -10.47
C ALA A 317 -0.11 -7.17 -11.91
N ASP A 318 0.28 -5.95 -12.26
CA ASP A 318 0.79 -5.60 -13.60
C ASP A 318 2.09 -6.34 -13.92
N ILE A 319 3.05 -6.36 -12.98
CA ILE A 319 4.30 -7.13 -13.13
C ILE A 319 4.00 -8.61 -13.33
N GLN A 320 3.08 -9.20 -12.54
CA GLN A 320 2.73 -10.61 -12.70
C GLN A 320 2.02 -10.88 -14.03
N TYR A 321 1.16 -9.96 -14.49
CA TYR A 321 0.52 -10.05 -15.79
C TYR A 321 1.57 -10.07 -16.90
N ASP A 322 2.49 -9.12 -16.92
CA ASP A 322 3.51 -9.00 -17.96
C ASP A 322 4.43 -10.22 -17.98
N MET A 323 4.90 -10.66 -16.80
CA MET A 323 5.76 -11.84 -16.67
C MET A 323 5.06 -13.11 -17.17
N LEU A 324 3.81 -13.34 -16.77
CA LEU A 324 3.05 -14.50 -17.24
C LEU A 324 2.70 -14.38 -18.73
N HIS A 325 2.34 -13.20 -19.20
CA HIS A 325 2.00 -12.98 -20.61
C HIS A 325 3.18 -13.32 -21.52
N MET A 326 4.42 -13.01 -21.10
CA MET A 326 5.61 -13.40 -21.86
C MET A 326 5.67 -14.91 -22.08
N ASP A 327 5.35 -15.76 -21.10
CA ASP A 327 5.46 -17.22 -21.25
C ASP A 327 4.43 -17.83 -22.22
N ILE A 328 3.49 -17.04 -22.77
CA ILE A 328 2.47 -17.54 -23.69
C ILE A 328 3.05 -18.22 -24.94
N TYR A 329 4.26 -17.84 -25.36
CA TYR A 329 4.93 -18.44 -26.53
C TYR A 329 5.40 -19.88 -26.27
N LEU A 330 5.52 -20.30 -25.00
CA LEU A 330 5.90 -21.67 -24.64
C LEU A 330 4.78 -22.68 -24.94
N PHE A 331 3.54 -22.22 -25.09
CA PHE A 331 2.39 -23.07 -25.34
C PHE A 331 2.25 -23.42 -26.82
N LYS A 332 2.31 -24.72 -27.10
CA LYS A 332 1.94 -25.28 -28.40
C LYS A 332 0.44 -25.57 -28.45
N SER A 333 -0.15 -25.46 -29.65
CA SER A 333 -1.58 -25.73 -29.84
C SER A 333 -1.93 -27.15 -29.35
N ASN A 334 -2.99 -27.24 -28.52
CA ASN A 334 -3.54 -28.48 -27.96
C ASN A 334 -2.58 -29.33 -27.11
N LEU A 335 -1.40 -28.83 -26.72
CA LEU A 335 -0.48 -29.54 -25.85
C LEU A 335 -0.42 -28.85 -24.48
N PRO A 336 -0.63 -29.60 -23.37
CA PRO A 336 -0.42 -29.04 -22.04
C PRO A 336 1.08 -28.84 -21.79
N VAL A 337 1.39 -27.80 -21.02
CA VAL A 337 2.73 -27.53 -20.50
C VAL A 337 2.70 -27.85 -19.00
N THR A 338 3.80 -28.39 -18.48
CA THR A 338 3.92 -28.65 -17.04
C THR A 338 4.31 -27.38 -16.31
N ALA A 339 3.87 -27.21 -15.05
CA ALA A 339 4.24 -26.04 -14.26
C ALA A 339 5.77 -25.88 -14.07
N VAL A 340 6.52 -26.98 -14.13
CA VAL A 340 7.99 -26.97 -14.03
C VAL A 340 8.63 -26.35 -15.27
N GLU A 341 8.01 -26.47 -16.44
CA GLU A 341 8.53 -25.87 -17.68
C GLU A 341 8.26 -24.36 -17.76
N LEU A 342 7.24 -23.85 -17.05
CA LEU A 342 6.90 -22.42 -17.01
C LEU A 342 7.73 -21.63 -16.00
N LEU A 343 8.35 -22.29 -15.00
CA LEU A 343 9.25 -21.68 -13.98
C LEU A 343 8.74 -20.39 -13.29
N HIS A 344 7.44 -20.13 -13.30
CA HIS A 344 6.87 -18.89 -12.79
C HIS A 344 6.33 -19.04 -11.36
N VAL A 345 6.79 -18.17 -10.44
CA VAL A 345 6.47 -18.24 -9.00
C VAL A 345 4.96 -18.17 -8.70
N ALA A 346 4.19 -17.45 -9.50
CA ALA A 346 2.73 -17.37 -9.34
C ALA A 346 2.01 -18.72 -9.47
N LEU A 347 2.58 -19.66 -10.23
CA LEU A 347 1.98 -20.98 -10.38
C LEU A 347 2.06 -21.80 -9.08
N ASP A 348 2.96 -21.48 -8.15
CA ASP A 348 3.06 -22.21 -6.88
C ASP A 348 1.84 -22.08 -5.98
N TYR A 349 1.06 -21.03 -6.16
CA TYR A 349 -0.20 -20.76 -5.45
C TYR A 349 -1.37 -21.57 -6.03
N ILE A 350 -1.21 -22.13 -7.23
CA ILE A 350 -2.19 -23.05 -7.80
C ILE A 350 -1.98 -24.45 -7.18
N PRO A 351 -3.02 -25.12 -6.67
CA PRO A 351 -2.87 -26.46 -6.11
C PRO A 351 -2.25 -27.46 -7.11
N PRO A 352 -1.38 -28.38 -6.65
CA PRO A 352 -0.75 -29.37 -7.54
C PRO A 352 -1.73 -30.21 -8.36
N THR A 353 -2.95 -30.43 -7.86
CA THR A 353 -4.02 -31.15 -8.57
C THR A 353 -4.51 -30.41 -9.81
N VAL A 354 -4.53 -29.08 -9.77
CA VAL A 354 -4.94 -28.20 -10.87
C VAL A 354 -3.77 -27.95 -11.83
N ARG A 355 -2.53 -27.92 -11.32
CA ARG A 355 -1.30 -27.69 -12.11
C ARG A 355 -0.84 -28.82 -13.02
N ARG A 356 -1.40 -30.03 -12.93
CA ARG A 356 -0.83 -31.21 -13.62
C ARG A 356 -0.74 -31.05 -15.13
N GLN A 357 -1.70 -30.37 -15.73
CA GLN A 357 -1.76 -30.12 -17.17
C GLN A 357 -2.31 -28.72 -17.41
N ILE A 358 -1.40 -27.77 -17.57
CA ILE A 358 -1.76 -26.37 -17.83
C ILE A 358 -1.92 -26.22 -19.33
N HIS A 359 -3.15 -26.00 -19.78
CA HIS A 359 -3.43 -25.65 -21.17
C HIS A 359 -3.31 -24.14 -21.37
N LYS A 360 -3.01 -23.72 -22.61
CA LYS A 360 -2.90 -22.30 -22.99
C LYS A 360 -4.12 -21.49 -22.53
N THR A 361 -5.33 -22.00 -22.73
CA THR A 361 -6.58 -21.32 -22.32
C THR A 361 -6.72 -21.18 -20.81
N PHE A 362 -6.29 -22.18 -20.03
CA PHE A 362 -6.26 -22.08 -18.57
C PHE A 362 -5.26 -21.02 -18.13
N TYR A 363 -4.09 -21.00 -18.75
CA TYR A 363 -3.02 -20.06 -18.44
C TYR A 363 -3.41 -18.62 -18.78
N ILE A 364 -4.04 -18.39 -19.94
CA ILE A 364 -4.63 -17.09 -20.30
C ILE A 364 -5.65 -16.65 -19.27
N GLY A 365 -6.58 -17.53 -18.90
CA GLY A 365 -7.58 -17.22 -17.88
C GLY A 365 -6.95 -16.88 -16.52
N PHE A 366 -5.87 -17.57 -16.14
CA PHE A 366 -5.14 -17.29 -14.91
C PHE A 366 -4.49 -15.90 -14.92
N TYR A 367 -3.67 -15.58 -15.94
CA TYR A 367 -2.98 -14.30 -15.93
C TYR A 367 -3.94 -13.11 -16.17
N THR A 368 -5.05 -13.35 -16.88
CA THR A 368 -6.10 -12.33 -17.09
C THR A 368 -6.74 -11.90 -15.76
N ILE A 369 -6.65 -12.71 -14.70
CA ILE A 369 -7.13 -12.30 -13.37
C ILE A 369 -6.28 -11.19 -12.77
N PHE A 370 -5.01 -11.06 -13.14
CA PHE A 370 -4.21 -9.92 -12.65
C PHE A 370 -4.69 -8.59 -13.24
N LEU A 371 -5.18 -8.59 -14.49
CA LEU A 371 -5.86 -7.43 -15.08
C LEU A 371 -7.21 -7.08 -14.42
N LEU A 372 -7.85 -8.01 -13.69
CA LEU A 372 -9.10 -7.69 -12.98
C LEU A 372 -8.90 -6.58 -11.93
N ALA A 373 -7.68 -6.35 -11.47
CA ALA A 373 -7.36 -5.21 -10.58
C ALA A 373 -7.63 -3.85 -11.26
N GLU A 374 -7.56 -3.78 -12.59
CA GLU A 374 -7.72 -2.56 -13.38
C GLU A 374 -8.95 -2.56 -14.31
N ALA A 375 -9.83 -3.56 -14.21
CA ALA A 375 -11.18 -3.55 -14.75
C ALA A 375 -11.33 -3.43 -16.29
N LEU A 376 -10.27 -3.57 -17.09
CA LEU A 376 -10.35 -3.43 -18.55
C LEU A 376 -9.98 -4.71 -19.30
N ALA A 377 -10.82 -5.05 -20.29
CA ALA A 377 -10.59 -6.04 -21.35
C ALA A 377 -10.30 -7.50 -20.90
N LEU A 378 -11.29 -8.15 -20.29
CA LEU A 378 -11.20 -9.57 -19.93
C LEU A 378 -11.55 -10.47 -21.11
N ASP A 379 -10.70 -11.46 -21.41
CA ASP A 379 -11.12 -12.63 -22.18
C ASP A 379 -12.02 -13.49 -21.28
N ALA A 380 -13.32 -13.18 -21.31
CA ALA A 380 -14.31 -13.84 -20.46
C ALA A 380 -14.34 -15.36 -20.68
N ARG A 381 -14.04 -15.84 -21.89
CA ARG A 381 -14.01 -17.28 -22.20
C ARG A 381 -12.83 -17.95 -21.53
N ALA A 382 -11.65 -17.34 -21.58
CA ALA A 382 -10.47 -17.86 -20.92
C ALA A 382 -10.62 -17.88 -19.39
N VAL A 383 -11.17 -16.82 -18.80
CA VAL A 383 -11.45 -16.76 -17.35
C VAL A 383 -12.47 -17.82 -16.94
N GLN A 384 -13.57 -17.97 -17.69
CA GLN A 384 -14.55 -19.04 -17.45
C GLN A 384 -13.92 -20.44 -17.55
N PHE A 385 -13.04 -20.65 -18.54
CA PHE A 385 -12.32 -21.91 -18.69
C PHE A 385 -11.40 -22.17 -17.50
N TYR A 386 -10.65 -21.17 -17.05
CA TYR A 386 -9.81 -21.25 -15.85
C TYR A 386 -10.63 -21.66 -14.62
N MET A 387 -11.74 -20.98 -14.35
CA MET A 387 -12.64 -21.32 -13.23
C MET A 387 -13.23 -22.73 -13.35
N GLY A 388 -13.67 -23.11 -14.55
CA GLY A 388 -14.24 -24.44 -14.84
C GLY A 388 -13.26 -25.59 -14.66
N LYS A 389 -11.95 -25.32 -14.67
CA LYS A 389 -10.89 -26.30 -14.41
C LYS A 389 -10.38 -26.28 -12.96
N GLY A 390 -11.10 -25.62 -12.06
CA GLY A 390 -10.75 -25.54 -10.64
C GLY A 390 -9.78 -24.40 -10.30
N GLY A 391 -9.54 -23.48 -11.24
CA GLY A 391 -8.91 -22.20 -10.97
C GLY A 391 -9.77 -21.35 -10.03
N ARG A 392 -9.14 -20.42 -9.30
CA ARG A 392 -9.77 -19.54 -8.32
C ARG A 392 -9.12 -18.18 -8.32
N VAL A 393 -9.90 -17.11 -8.18
CA VAL A 393 -9.39 -15.73 -8.11
C VAL A 393 -8.39 -15.58 -6.96
N GLU A 394 -8.64 -16.31 -5.87
CA GLU A 394 -7.81 -16.36 -4.67
C GLU A 394 -6.36 -16.75 -4.98
N TYR A 395 -6.08 -17.59 -5.98
CA TYR A 395 -4.71 -17.97 -6.32
C TYR A 395 -3.90 -16.78 -6.87
N ALA A 396 -4.54 -15.92 -7.68
CA ALA A 396 -3.91 -14.71 -8.21
C ALA A 396 -3.82 -13.60 -7.13
N LEU A 397 -4.82 -13.49 -6.26
CA LEU A 397 -4.78 -12.56 -5.14
C LEU A 397 -3.71 -12.95 -4.11
N ASP A 398 -3.60 -14.22 -3.76
CA ASP A 398 -2.63 -14.72 -2.77
C ASP A 398 -1.19 -14.48 -3.23
N VAL A 399 -0.86 -14.72 -4.50
CA VAL A 399 0.48 -14.39 -5.02
C VAL A 399 0.72 -12.89 -5.03
N THR A 400 -0.25 -12.09 -5.49
CA THR A 400 -0.10 -10.63 -5.53
C THR A 400 0.13 -10.07 -4.13
N MET A 401 -0.64 -10.53 -3.15
CA MET A 401 -0.53 -10.12 -1.76
C MET A 401 0.77 -10.62 -1.11
N ASP A 402 1.19 -11.87 -1.38
CA ASP A 402 2.42 -12.40 -0.78
C ASP A 402 3.67 -11.72 -1.35
N ILE A 403 3.72 -11.46 -2.66
CA ILE A 403 4.84 -10.70 -3.24
C ILE A 403 4.80 -9.24 -2.76
N ALA A 404 3.65 -8.56 -2.81
CA ALA A 404 3.54 -7.19 -2.31
C ALA A 404 3.90 -7.07 -0.82
N LYS A 405 3.67 -8.13 -0.03
CA LYS A 405 4.09 -8.21 1.36
C LYS A 405 5.61 -8.40 1.48
N LYS A 406 6.21 -9.29 0.67
CA LYS A 406 7.65 -9.55 0.63
C LYS A 406 8.46 -8.33 0.16
N GLU A 407 7.94 -7.54 -0.76
CA GLU A 407 8.61 -6.33 -1.27
C GLU A 407 8.25 -5.07 -0.47
N SER A 408 7.35 -5.19 0.51
CA SER A 408 7.04 -4.11 1.43
C SER A 408 8.24 -3.80 2.34
N VAL A 409 8.19 -2.67 3.04
CA VAL A 409 9.12 -2.39 4.16
C VAL A 409 8.91 -3.37 5.32
N LEU A 410 7.76 -4.07 5.32
CA LEU A 410 7.49 -5.25 6.15
C LEU A 410 8.14 -6.54 5.58
N GLY A 411 8.99 -6.41 4.58
CA GLY A 411 9.74 -7.44 3.85
C GLY A 411 11.10 -6.87 3.39
N ASP A 412 11.68 -7.31 2.26
CA ASP A 412 13.04 -6.94 1.83
C ASP A 412 13.22 -5.46 1.39
N GLY A 413 12.14 -4.67 1.38
CA GLY A 413 12.19 -3.20 1.28
C GLY A 413 12.41 -2.61 -0.11
N SER A 414 12.67 -3.43 -1.14
CA SER A 414 13.15 -2.98 -2.46
C SER A 414 12.13 -2.25 -3.33
N PHE A 415 10.83 -2.41 -3.08
CA PHE A 415 9.78 -1.77 -3.88
C PHE A 415 9.90 -0.24 -3.90
N LYS A 416 10.25 0.36 -2.75
CA LYS A 416 10.34 1.82 -2.64
C LYS A 416 11.47 2.35 -3.53
N GLU A 417 12.63 1.70 -3.50
CA GLU A 417 13.79 2.09 -4.32
C GLU A 417 13.51 1.94 -5.82
N THR A 418 12.75 0.91 -6.19
CA THR A 418 12.42 0.63 -7.61
C THR A 418 11.46 1.68 -8.18
N PHE A 419 10.46 2.12 -7.41
CA PHE A 419 9.40 3.01 -7.90
C PHE A 419 9.57 4.49 -7.50
N ASP A 420 10.37 4.83 -6.48
CA ASP A 420 10.63 6.23 -6.10
C ASP A 420 11.72 6.88 -6.96
N ARG A 421 12.60 6.10 -7.59
CA ARG A 421 13.75 6.63 -8.34
C ARG A 421 13.37 7.33 -9.66
N ASN A 422 12.18 7.10 -10.17
CA ASN A 422 11.69 7.71 -11.42
C ASN A 422 10.97 9.06 -11.22
N GLU A 423 10.80 9.55 -9.98
CA GLU A 423 10.10 10.83 -9.73
C GLU A 423 10.91 12.06 -10.15
N ALA A 424 12.24 11.96 -10.25
CA ALA A 424 13.10 13.11 -10.53
C ALA A 424 13.21 13.46 -12.03
N GLU A 425 12.84 12.56 -12.95
CA GLU A 425 13.21 12.72 -14.38
C GLU A 425 12.07 12.47 -15.41
N GLY A 426 10.79 12.29 -15.04
CA GLY A 426 9.77 11.99 -16.08
C GLY A 426 8.26 12.09 -15.75
N GLU A 427 7.47 11.85 -16.80
CA GLU A 427 5.98 11.90 -16.85
C GLU A 427 5.28 10.89 -15.89
N GLU A 428 6.00 9.90 -15.33
CA GLU A 428 5.46 8.91 -14.37
C GLU A 428 4.94 9.53 -13.05
N GLY A 429 5.39 10.74 -12.70
CA GLY A 429 4.86 11.49 -11.55
C GLY A 429 3.37 11.87 -11.68
N GLU A 430 2.79 11.84 -12.88
CA GLU A 430 1.37 12.12 -13.11
C GLU A 430 0.45 10.96 -12.68
N GLU A 431 0.90 9.71 -12.82
CA GLU A 431 0.12 8.55 -12.41
C GLU A 431 0.01 8.44 -10.88
N ARG A 432 1.11 8.70 -10.16
CA ARG A 432 1.10 8.80 -8.69
C ARG A 432 0.20 9.95 -8.21
N ARG A 433 0.14 11.07 -8.94
CA ARG A 433 -0.82 12.16 -8.66
C ARG A 433 -2.27 11.70 -8.83
N ASN A 434 -2.58 10.93 -9.88
CA ASN A 434 -3.94 10.46 -10.18
C ASN A 434 -4.49 9.47 -9.14
N ILE A 435 -3.65 8.66 -8.49
CA ILE A 435 -4.04 7.82 -7.35
C ILE A 435 -3.91 8.53 -5.99
N GLY A 436 -3.63 9.84 -5.99
CA GLY A 436 -3.55 10.69 -4.82
C GLY A 436 -2.32 10.47 -3.95
N LEU A 437 -1.21 10.03 -4.53
CA LEU A 437 0.10 9.91 -3.88
C LEU A 437 1.03 11.10 -4.15
N GLY A 438 0.72 11.94 -5.15
CA GLY A 438 1.64 12.98 -5.64
C GLY A 438 1.91 14.18 -4.74
N GLU A 439 1.35 14.26 -3.53
CA GLU A 439 1.74 15.24 -2.50
C GLU A 439 2.29 14.57 -1.23
N LEU A 440 2.33 13.24 -1.18
CA LEU A 440 2.91 12.49 -0.05
C LEU A 440 4.43 12.37 -0.25
N VAL A 441 5.12 13.51 -0.20
CA VAL A 441 6.57 13.51 0.02
C VAL A 441 6.81 12.78 1.33
N CYS A 442 7.37 11.58 1.25
CA CYS A 442 7.72 10.78 2.41
C CYS A 442 8.97 11.37 3.08
N GLY A 443 8.79 12.49 3.78
CA GLY A 443 9.77 13.10 4.69
C GLY A 443 10.68 14.14 4.04
N PRO A 444 11.11 15.18 4.80
CA PRO A 444 11.94 16.29 4.31
C PRO A 444 13.44 15.96 4.27
N TYR A 445 13.82 14.73 3.94
CA TYR A 445 15.22 14.31 3.83
C TYR A 445 15.44 13.60 2.50
N MET A 446 15.36 14.34 1.41
CA MET A 446 16.13 13.98 0.20
C MET A 446 17.29 14.95 0.20
N ASP A 447 18.48 14.43 0.43
CA ASP A 447 19.73 15.14 0.21
C ASP A 447 19.74 15.60 -1.25
N SER A 448 19.92 16.91 -1.44
CA SER A 448 20.04 17.54 -2.75
C SER A 448 21.41 17.21 -3.34
N ASP A 449 21.52 16.03 -3.95
CA ASP A 449 22.61 15.73 -4.85
C ASP A 449 22.19 16.21 -6.25
N GLU A 450 22.51 17.46 -6.57
CA GLU A 450 22.38 18.01 -7.93
C GLU A 450 23.58 17.52 -8.76
N ASP A 451 23.30 16.61 -9.69
CA ASP A 451 24.22 16.18 -10.75
C ASP A 451 24.35 17.27 -11.82
N GLU A 452 25.48 17.96 -11.88
CA GLU A 452 25.93 18.69 -13.07
C GLU A 452 26.99 17.86 -13.80
N ASP A 453 26.69 17.38 -15.00
CA ASP A 453 27.71 17.03 -15.98
C ASP A 453 27.23 17.38 -17.39
N GLY A 454 27.91 18.37 -17.99
CA GLY A 454 27.80 18.64 -19.40
C GLY A 454 28.32 20.02 -19.78
N MET A 455 29.62 20.15 -20.03
CA MET A 455 30.03 21.00 -21.15
C MET A 455 31.39 20.66 -21.76
N ASP A 456 31.40 20.89 -23.06
CA ASP A 456 32.31 20.44 -24.09
C ASP A 456 33.77 20.87 -23.91
N VAL A 457 34.66 19.98 -24.35
CA VAL A 457 36.09 20.21 -24.49
C VAL A 457 36.32 20.89 -25.84
N ASP A 458 36.61 22.19 -25.84
CA ASP A 458 37.24 22.86 -26.97
C ASP A 458 38.46 23.68 -26.52
N ASP A 459 39.60 23.28 -27.11
CA ASP A 459 40.76 24.05 -27.54
C ASP A 459 41.40 25.08 -26.61
N TRP A 460 42.64 24.78 -26.16
CA TRP A 460 43.76 25.72 -26.28
C TRP A 460 45.10 24.98 -26.46
N ASP A 461 45.57 24.94 -27.71
CA ASP A 461 46.95 25.28 -28.11
C ASP A 461 46.89 26.16 -29.37
#